data_AF-T0ITC3-F1
#
_entry.id   AF-T0ITC3-F1
#
_cell.length_a   1.000
_cell.length_b   1.000
_cell.length_c   1.000
_cell.angle_alpha   90.00
_cell.angle_beta   90.00
_cell.angle_gamma   90.00
#
_symmetry.space_group_name_H-M   'P 1'
#
loop_
_entity.id
_entity.type
_entity.pdbx_description
1 polymer ?
#
loop_
_entity_poly.entity_id
_entity_poly.type
_entity_poly.pdbx_seq_one_letter_code
_entity_poly.pdbx_strand_id
1 'polypeptide(L)'
;MPEAIQNRIKQSLHEAAALYHRLVLLVGETGSGKTAALRTVGGELGADVINVNLTLSAKLIELTERQRVLHLSTLLGEVLEKAGSVALLDNTEILFDRDLKQDPLRLLQGLSRKCSIVASWNGRLAGDKLTYADAGHPEYRAYDRAEALIVDMNGTSGHEPQERRQA
;
A
#
# COMPACT_ATOMS: atom_id res chain seq x y z
N MET A 1 -20.78 -3.01 -16.96
CA MET A 1 -20.38 -3.91 -15.85
C MET A 1 -19.24 -3.25 -15.11
N PRO A 2 -19.20 -3.25 -13.77
CA PRO A 2 -18.02 -2.75 -13.07
C PRO A 2 -16.80 -3.54 -13.53
N GLU A 3 -15.76 -2.84 -13.94
CA GLU A 3 -14.49 -3.46 -14.31
C GLU A 3 -13.96 -4.23 -13.10
N ALA A 4 -13.54 -5.48 -13.32
CA ALA A 4 -12.99 -6.31 -12.27
C ALA A 4 -11.79 -5.59 -11.63
N ILE A 5 -11.73 -5.55 -10.29
CA ILE A 5 -10.68 -4.83 -9.55
C ILE A 5 -9.26 -5.24 -10.00
N GLN A 6 -9.10 -6.51 -10.40
CA GLN A 6 -7.86 -7.06 -10.94
C GLN A 6 -7.41 -6.36 -12.23
N ASN A 7 -8.34 -6.01 -13.13
CA ASN A 7 -8.00 -5.29 -14.36
C ASN A 7 -7.55 -3.86 -14.05
N ARG A 8 -8.22 -3.19 -13.10
CA ARG A 8 -7.81 -1.86 -12.63
C ARG A 8 -6.41 -1.87 -12.02
N ILE A 9 -6.07 -2.90 -11.23
CA ILE A 9 -4.72 -3.09 -10.68
C ILE A 9 -3.69 -3.24 -11.80
N LYS A 10 -3.94 -4.14 -12.77
CA LYS A 10 -3.02 -4.38 -13.89
C LYS A 10 -2.83 -3.14 -14.77
N GLN A 11 -3.91 -2.41 -15.06
CA GLN A 11 -3.86 -1.18 -15.82
C GLN A 11 -3.06 -0.10 -15.08
N SER A 12 -3.33 0.10 -13.79
CA SER A 12 -2.57 1.04 -12.96
C SER A 12 -1.09 0.65 -12.86
N LEU A 13 -0.78 -0.65 -12.82
CA LEU A 13 0.61 -1.12 -12.80
C LEU A 13 1.34 -0.77 -14.11
N HIS A 14 0.66 -0.90 -15.25
CA HIS A 14 1.21 -0.51 -16.54
C HIS A 14 1.48 0.99 -16.62
N GLU A 15 0.53 1.82 -16.16
CA GLU A 15 0.67 3.27 -16.10
C GLU A 15 1.78 3.70 -15.14
N ALA A 16 1.85 3.08 -13.96
CA ALA A 16 2.86 3.37 -12.95
C ALA A 16 4.29 3.14 -13.46
N ALA A 17 4.50 2.23 -14.42
CA ALA A 17 5.83 1.93 -14.96
C ALA A 17 6.50 3.15 -15.61
N ALA A 18 5.72 4.11 -16.12
CA ALA A 18 6.21 5.35 -16.72
C ALA A 18 6.41 6.49 -15.71
N LEU A 19 6.03 6.30 -14.45
CA LEU A 19 6.13 7.32 -13.41
C LEU A 19 7.47 7.25 -12.67
N TYR A 20 7.81 8.35 -12.01
CA TYR A 20 9.01 8.43 -11.14
C TYR A 20 8.89 7.49 -9.93
N HIS A 21 7.70 7.42 -9.35
CA HIS A 21 7.33 6.46 -8.32
C HIS A 21 6.40 5.42 -8.93
N ARG A 22 6.90 4.19 -9.15
CA ARG A 22 6.14 3.08 -9.76
C ARG A 22 5.27 2.39 -8.72
N LEU A 23 4.48 3.18 -7.99
CA LEU A 23 3.70 2.74 -6.84
C LEU A 23 2.21 2.80 -7.16
N VAL A 24 1.55 1.67 -6.93
CA VAL A 24 0.10 1.53 -6.90
C VAL A 24 -0.33 1.19 -5.48
N LEU A 25 -1.29 1.93 -4.93
CA LEU A 25 -1.89 1.62 -3.64
C LEU A 25 -3.28 1.03 -3.84
N LEU A 26 -3.48 -0.18 -3.32
CA LEU A 26 -4.78 -0.85 -3.27
C LEU A 26 -5.46 -0.46 -1.96
N VAL A 27 -6.31 0.56 -2.02
CA VAL A 27 -6.90 1.20 -0.84
C VAL A 27 -8.26 0.58 -0.55
N GLY A 28 -8.47 0.22 0.71
CA GLY A 28 -9.77 -0.16 1.22
C GLY A 28 -9.68 -0.59 2.67
N GLU A 29 -10.82 -0.72 3.33
CA GLU A 29 -10.89 -1.16 4.72
C GLU A 29 -10.44 -2.62 4.89
N THR A 30 -10.12 -3.00 6.12
CA THR A 30 -9.86 -4.41 6.46
C THR A 30 -11.06 -5.26 6.05
N GLY A 31 -10.80 -6.40 5.41
CA GLY A 31 -11.87 -7.29 4.91
C GLY A 31 -12.45 -6.91 3.55
N SER A 32 -12.00 -5.84 2.89
CA SER A 32 -12.50 -5.44 1.56
C SER A 32 -12.10 -6.37 0.40
N GLY A 33 -11.33 -7.43 0.66
CA GLY A 33 -10.91 -8.41 -0.35
C GLY A 33 -9.55 -8.11 -1.03
N LYS A 34 -8.76 -7.17 -0.52
CA LYS A 34 -7.44 -6.79 -1.07
C LYS A 34 -6.52 -8.00 -1.29
N THR A 35 -6.40 -8.86 -0.28
CA THR A 35 -5.61 -10.10 -0.35
C THR A 35 -6.04 -11.01 -1.49
N ALA A 36 -7.34 -11.20 -1.69
CA ALA A 36 -7.84 -12.04 -2.79
C ALA A 36 -7.50 -11.41 -4.15
N ALA A 37 -7.69 -10.10 -4.30
CA ALA A 37 -7.35 -9.38 -5.52
C ALA A 37 -5.84 -9.46 -5.84
N LEU A 38 -4.97 -9.22 -4.85
CA LEU A 38 -3.52 -9.33 -5.01
C LEU A 38 -3.09 -10.76 -5.38
N ARG A 39 -3.68 -11.79 -4.76
CA ARG A 39 -3.39 -13.20 -5.09
C ARG A 39 -3.79 -13.56 -6.52
N THR A 40 -4.97 -13.13 -6.97
CA THR A 40 -5.39 -13.35 -8.35
C THR A 40 -4.44 -12.67 -9.34
N VAL A 41 -4.13 -11.38 -9.12
CA VAL A 41 -3.21 -10.64 -9.99
C VAL A 41 -1.81 -11.24 -9.97
N GLY A 42 -1.31 -11.67 -8.80
CA GLY A 42 -0.02 -12.35 -8.68
C GLY A 42 0.04 -13.63 -9.50
N GLY A 43 -1.02 -14.46 -9.44
CA GLY A 43 -1.13 -15.67 -10.26
C GLY A 43 -1.15 -15.38 -11.76
N GLU A 44 -1.83 -14.32 -12.19
CA GLU A 44 -1.91 -13.92 -13.61
C GLU A 44 -0.60 -13.32 -14.13
N LEU A 45 0.14 -12.60 -13.29
CA LEU A 45 1.41 -11.95 -13.66
C LEU A 45 2.64 -12.84 -13.41
N GLY A 46 2.48 -13.98 -12.72
CA GLY A 46 3.59 -14.78 -12.23
C GLY A 46 4.44 -14.04 -11.19
N ALA A 47 3.84 -13.13 -10.43
CA ALA A 47 4.50 -12.30 -9.43
C ALA A 47 4.19 -12.78 -8.01
N ASP A 48 5.20 -12.72 -7.13
CA ASP A 48 5.05 -13.13 -5.74
C ASP A 48 4.24 -12.10 -4.95
N VAL A 49 3.31 -12.62 -4.13
CA VAL A 49 2.57 -11.85 -3.15
C VAL A 49 3.26 -11.98 -1.80
N ILE A 50 3.89 -10.90 -1.37
CA ILE A 50 4.68 -10.83 -0.15
C ILE A 50 3.76 -10.42 1.00
N ASN A 51 3.63 -11.30 2.00
CA ASN A 51 3.07 -10.90 3.28
C ASN A 51 4.13 -10.10 4.07
N VAL A 52 3.97 -8.77 4.11
CA VAL A 52 4.98 -7.86 4.66
C VAL A 52 5.09 -8.02 6.17
N ASN A 53 3.97 -8.14 6.89
CA ASN A 53 3.96 -8.41 8.33
C ASN A 53 4.76 -9.66 8.68
N LEU A 54 4.48 -10.80 8.02
CA LEU A 54 5.17 -12.06 8.28
C LEU A 54 6.66 -11.95 7.95
N THR A 55 6.99 -11.40 6.79
CA THR A 55 8.38 -11.32 6.32
C THR A 55 9.23 -10.42 7.21
N LEU A 56 8.71 -9.26 7.60
CA LEU A 56 9.45 -8.30 8.41
C LEU A 56 9.46 -8.71 9.89
N SER A 57 8.36 -9.21 10.45
CA SER A 57 8.36 -9.68 11.85
C SER A 57 9.44 -10.73 12.11
N ALA A 58 9.63 -11.69 11.19
CA ALA A 58 10.68 -12.69 11.27
C ALA A 58 12.10 -12.09 11.21
N LYS A 59 12.31 -11.01 10.47
CA LYS A 59 13.62 -10.33 10.34
C LYS A 59 13.91 -9.36 11.48
N LEU A 60 12.88 -8.72 12.05
CA LEU A 60 13.01 -7.68 13.06
C LEU A 60 13.11 -8.23 14.49
N ILE A 61 12.76 -9.51 14.72
CA ILE A 61 12.75 -10.13 16.05
C ILE A 61 14.13 -10.10 16.74
N GLU A 62 15.20 -10.33 15.98
CA GLU A 62 16.58 -10.33 16.46
C GLU A 62 17.19 -8.92 16.60
N LEU A 63 16.45 -7.88 16.23
CA LEU A 63 16.93 -6.51 16.20
C LEU A 63 16.43 -5.71 17.40
N THR A 64 17.32 -4.91 17.99
CA THR A 64 16.95 -3.84 18.92
C THR A 64 16.11 -2.78 18.22
N GLU A 65 15.32 -2.00 18.96
CA GLU A 65 14.51 -0.89 18.40
C GLU A 65 15.33 0.04 17.49
N ARG A 66 16.53 0.42 17.93
CA ARG A 66 17.43 1.28 17.13
C ARG A 66 17.81 0.63 15.81
N GLN A 67 18.11 -0.67 15.82
CA GLN A 67 18.42 -1.41 14.60
C GLN A 67 17.20 -1.54 13.68
N ARG A 68 16.00 -1.77 14.23
CA ARG A 68 14.77 -1.84 13.42
C ARG A 68 14.54 -0.55 12.64
N VAL A 69 14.67 0.60 13.29
CA VAL A 69 14.54 1.92 12.64
C VAL A 69 15.54 2.11 11.50
N LEU A 70 16.79 1.69 11.72
CA LEU A 70 17.88 1.86 10.75
C LEU A 70 17.81 0.88 9.57
N HIS A 71 17.37 -0.35 9.82
CA HIS A 71 17.45 -1.44 8.84
C HIS A 71 16.13 -1.73 8.12
N LEU A 72 14.99 -1.21 8.57
CA LEU A 72 13.67 -1.50 7.97
C LEU A 72 13.67 -1.30 6.45
N SER A 73 14.15 -0.14 5.98
CA SER A 73 14.16 0.18 4.55
C SER A 73 15.07 -0.77 3.76
N THR A 74 16.21 -1.15 4.33
CA THR A 74 17.14 -2.09 3.71
C THR A 74 16.54 -3.49 3.65
N LEU A 75 15.96 -3.97 4.75
CA LEU A 75 15.35 -5.30 4.84
C LEU A 75 14.17 -5.45 3.88
N LEU A 76 13.31 -4.43 3.78
CA LEU A 76 12.21 -4.45 2.81
C LEU A 76 12.73 -4.35 1.38
N GLY A 77 13.78 -3.54 1.13
CA GLY A 77 14.46 -3.47 -0.16
C GLY A 77 15.02 -4.81 -0.62
N GLU A 78 15.71 -5.55 0.25
CA GLU A 78 16.23 -6.90 -0.05
C GLU A 78 15.13 -7.91 -0.39
N VAL A 79 13.97 -7.78 0.26
CA VAL A 79 12.79 -8.62 -0.02
C VAL A 79 12.26 -8.31 -1.42
N LEU A 80 12.17 -7.02 -1.77
CA LEU A 80 11.70 -6.57 -3.09
C LEU A 80 12.67 -6.92 -4.22
N GLU A 81 13.98 -6.85 -3.99
CA GLU A 81 15.01 -7.22 -4.98
C GLU A 81 14.89 -8.70 -5.40
N LYS A 82 14.41 -9.57 -4.51
CA LYS A 82 14.15 -10.99 -4.82
C LYS A 82 12.88 -11.22 -5.62
N ALA A 83 11.89 -10.33 -5.51
CA ALA A 83 10.61 -10.43 -6.22
C ALA A 83 10.71 -10.05 -7.71
N GLY A 84 11.77 -9.36 -8.11
CA GLY A 84 12.03 -8.98 -9.50
C GLY A 84 11.40 -7.65 -9.90
N SER A 85 10.76 -7.59 -11.06
CA SER A 85 10.28 -6.34 -11.67
C SER A 85 8.97 -5.81 -11.08
N VAL A 86 8.13 -6.71 -10.56
CA VAL A 86 6.83 -6.41 -9.96
C VAL A 86 6.75 -7.09 -8.60
N ALA A 87 6.40 -6.33 -7.56
CA ALA A 87 6.17 -6.85 -6.23
C ALA A 87 4.76 -6.50 -5.73
N LEU A 88 4.05 -7.51 -5.23
CA LEU A 88 2.73 -7.35 -4.65
C LEU A 88 2.86 -7.46 -3.12
N LEU A 89 2.62 -6.36 -2.41
CA LEU A 89 2.77 -6.26 -0.97
C LEU A 89 1.41 -6.36 -0.29
N ASP A 90 1.15 -7.47 0.38
CA ASP A 90 -0.04 -7.69 1.20
C ASP A 90 0.31 -7.57 2.69
N ASN A 91 -0.69 -7.31 3.52
CA ASN A 91 -0.53 -7.16 4.97
C ASN A 91 0.62 -6.22 5.35
N THR A 92 0.46 -4.92 5.06
CA THR A 92 1.48 -3.87 5.22
C THR A 92 1.45 -3.17 6.58
N GLU A 93 0.62 -3.64 7.53
CA GLU A 93 0.32 -2.95 8.79
C GLU A 93 1.57 -2.70 9.64
N ILE A 94 2.53 -3.62 9.65
CA ILE A 94 3.79 -3.47 10.38
C ILE A 94 4.56 -2.21 9.98
N LEU A 95 4.40 -1.70 8.75
CA LEU A 95 5.08 -0.48 8.31
C LEU A 95 4.59 0.76 9.06
N PHE A 96 3.38 0.71 9.62
CA PHE A 96 2.72 1.82 10.31
C PHE A 96 3.07 1.89 11.80
N ASP A 97 3.75 0.86 12.33
CA ASP A 97 4.24 0.81 13.70
C ASP A 97 5.10 2.05 13.99
N ARG A 98 4.72 2.78 15.04
CA ARG A 98 5.35 4.04 15.45
C ARG A 98 6.78 3.84 15.92
N ASP A 99 7.10 2.68 16.47
CA ASP A 99 8.43 2.37 17.00
C ASP A 99 9.46 2.20 15.88
N LEU A 100 9.00 1.91 14.66
CA LEU A 100 9.85 1.88 13.47
C LEU A 100 10.28 3.28 13.01
N LYS A 101 9.59 4.35 13.46
CA LYS A 101 9.94 5.76 13.19
C LYS A 101 10.14 6.06 11.69
N GLN A 102 9.39 5.38 10.84
CA GLN A 102 9.38 5.59 9.40
C GLN A 102 8.06 6.20 8.94
N ASP A 103 8.09 6.85 7.78
CA ASP A 103 6.90 7.22 7.04
C ASP A 103 6.59 6.10 6.02
N PRO A 104 5.49 5.34 6.19
CA PRO A 104 5.17 4.20 5.34
C PRO A 104 5.00 4.57 3.87
N LEU A 105 4.37 5.71 3.59
CA LEU A 105 4.13 6.14 2.21
C LEU A 105 5.45 6.53 1.56
N ARG A 106 6.30 7.30 2.25
CA ARG A 106 7.62 7.69 1.75
C ARG A 106 8.54 6.49 1.56
N LEU A 107 8.47 5.50 2.45
CA LEU A 107 9.21 4.25 2.32
C LEU A 107 8.81 3.49 1.05
N LEU A 108 7.51 3.25 0.85
CA LEU A 108 7.00 2.57 -0.35
C LEU A 108 7.35 3.34 -1.63
N GLN A 109 7.20 4.67 -1.61
CA GLN A 109 7.59 5.55 -2.73
C GLN A 109 9.08 5.41 -3.06
N GLY A 110 9.96 5.47 -2.06
CA GLY A 110 11.40 5.32 -2.26
C GLY A 110 11.78 3.98 -2.88
N LEU A 111 11.15 2.89 -2.41
CA LEU A 111 11.39 1.54 -2.91
C LEU A 111 10.84 1.32 -4.33
N SER A 112 9.70 1.93 -4.65
CA SER A 112 9.05 1.84 -5.97
C SER A 112 9.82 2.51 -7.12
N ARG A 113 10.96 3.15 -6.83
CA ARG A 113 11.86 3.68 -7.87
C ARG A 113 12.62 2.58 -8.59
N LYS A 114 12.84 1.43 -7.93
CA LYS A 114 13.63 0.31 -8.46
C LYS A 114 12.78 -0.76 -9.12
N CYS A 115 11.60 -1.04 -8.58
CA CYS A 115 10.63 -2.01 -9.11
C CYS A 115 9.21 -1.46 -9.01
N SER A 116 8.27 -2.01 -9.78
CA SER A 116 6.87 -1.64 -9.68
C SER A 116 6.23 -2.32 -8.48
N ILE A 117 5.55 -1.56 -7.62
CA ILE A 117 4.98 -2.05 -6.37
C ILE A 117 3.47 -1.85 -6.40
N VAL A 118 2.71 -2.90 -6.06
CA VAL A 118 1.31 -2.77 -5.62
C VAL A 118 1.26 -3.07 -4.14
N ALA A 119 0.83 -2.11 -3.32
CA ALA A 119 0.75 -2.30 -1.87
C ALA A 119 -0.70 -2.21 -1.37
N SER A 120 -1.10 -3.19 -0.55
CA SER A 120 -2.33 -3.11 0.23
C SER A 120 -2.26 -1.92 1.20
N TRP A 121 -3.36 -1.19 1.32
CA TRP A 121 -3.46 -0.03 2.19
C TRP A 121 -4.79 -0.05 2.95
N ASN A 122 -4.73 -0.24 4.26
CA ASN A 122 -5.91 -0.30 5.13
C ASN A 122 -6.38 1.10 5.53
N GLY A 123 -7.24 1.66 4.69
CA GLY A 123 -7.81 2.97 4.96
C GLY A 123 -8.75 3.42 3.87
N ARG A 124 -8.88 4.74 3.71
CA ARG A 124 -9.87 5.37 2.85
C ARG A 124 -9.20 6.41 1.94
N LEU A 125 -9.78 6.60 0.76
CA LEU A 125 -9.50 7.73 -0.09
C LEU A 125 -10.75 8.64 -0.11
N ALA A 126 -10.60 9.88 0.31
CA ALA A 126 -11.67 10.89 0.26
C ALA A 126 -11.15 12.11 -0.52
N GLY A 127 -11.59 12.25 -1.77
CA GLY A 127 -10.97 13.16 -2.73
C GLY A 127 -9.50 12.79 -2.96
N ASP A 128 -8.58 13.73 -2.74
CA ASP A 128 -7.12 13.50 -2.82
C ASP A 128 -6.52 12.99 -1.50
N LYS A 129 -7.29 13.01 -0.41
CA LYS A 129 -6.80 12.69 0.92
C LYS A 129 -6.79 11.19 1.15
N LEU A 130 -5.59 10.63 1.28
CA LEU A 130 -5.35 9.24 1.64
C LEU A 130 -5.21 9.12 3.15
N THR A 131 -5.99 8.25 3.78
CA THR A 131 -5.86 7.94 5.22
C THR A 131 -5.53 6.48 5.45
N TYR A 132 -4.86 6.19 6.56
CA TYR A 132 -4.66 4.85 7.11
C TYR A 132 -5.25 4.78 8.51
N ALA A 133 -5.93 3.68 8.82
CA ALA A 133 -6.69 3.45 10.05
C ALA A 133 -7.78 4.52 10.31
N ASP A 134 -8.59 4.28 11.34
CA ASP A 134 -9.61 5.22 11.79
C ASP A 134 -9.03 6.36 12.63
N ALA A 135 -9.71 7.50 12.64
CA ALA A 135 -9.31 8.64 13.47
C ALA A 135 -9.34 8.24 14.96
N GLY A 136 -8.24 8.49 15.67
CA GLY A 136 -8.04 8.07 17.05
C GLY A 136 -7.24 6.78 17.22
N HIS A 137 -6.96 6.04 16.14
CA HIS A 137 -6.00 4.95 16.17
C HIS A 137 -4.57 5.50 16.38
N PRO A 138 -3.73 4.88 17.23
CA PRO A 138 -2.36 5.37 17.46
C PRO A 138 -1.53 5.44 16.17
N GLU A 139 -1.81 4.56 15.22
CA GLU A 139 -1.13 4.48 13.92
C GLU A 139 -1.82 5.27 12.81
N TYR A 140 -2.84 6.08 13.14
CA TYR A 140 -3.58 6.88 12.15
C TYR A 140 -2.62 7.78 11.36
N ARG A 141 -2.77 7.76 10.03
CA ARG A 141 -2.03 8.65 9.13
C ARG A 141 -2.96 9.27 8.10
N ALA A 142 -2.63 10.49 7.69
CA ALA A 142 -3.33 11.21 6.64
C ALA A 142 -2.33 11.92 5.74
N TYR A 143 -2.56 11.86 4.43
CA TYR A 143 -1.75 12.48 3.41
C TYR A 143 -2.66 13.23 2.45
N ASP A 144 -2.41 14.52 2.24
CA ASP A 144 -3.25 15.34 1.35
C ASP A 144 -3.08 14.98 -0.13
N ARG A 145 -1.90 14.45 -0.50
CA ARG A 145 -1.61 13.91 -1.83
C ARG A 145 -0.63 12.74 -1.72
N ALA A 146 -0.99 11.61 -2.30
CA ALA A 146 -0.08 10.50 -2.48
C ALA A 146 0.50 10.55 -3.90
N GLU A 147 1.82 10.63 -4.03
CA GLU A 147 2.51 10.44 -5.31
C GLU A 147 2.53 8.93 -5.66
N ALA A 148 1.34 8.40 -5.95
CA ALA A 148 1.07 7.00 -6.28
C ALA A 148 -0.25 6.91 -7.05
N LEU A 149 -0.40 5.88 -7.88
CA LEU A 149 -1.71 5.57 -8.47
C LEU A 149 -2.58 4.85 -7.42
N ILE A 150 -3.84 5.26 -7.29
CA ILE A 150 -4.74 4.68 -6.28
C ILE A 150 -5.79 3.80 -6.96
N VAL A 151 -5.89 2.57 -6.50
CA VAL A 151 -6.99 1.65 -6.84
C VAL A 151 -7.85 1.47 -5.60
N ASP A 152 -9.01 2.10 -5.59
CA ASP A 152 -9.99 1.96 -4.51
C ASP A 152 -10.82 0.67 -4.67
N MET A 153 -10.87 -0.14 -3.62
CA MET A 153 -11.63 -1.39 -3.52
C MET A 153 -13.15 -1.19 -3.51
N ASN A 154 -13.63 -0.06 -3.02
CA ASN A 154 -15.06 0.25 -2.84
C ASN A 154 -15.71 0.88 -4.09
N GLY A 155 -14.93 1.06 -5.18
CA GLY A 155 -15.46 1.28 -6.53
C GLY A 155 -16.64 2.25 -6.62
N THR A 156 -16.53 3.46 -6.08
CA THR A 156 -17.51 4.52 -6.32
C THR A 156 -16.80 5.84 -6.57
N SER A 157 -17.12 6.42 -7.74
CA SER A 157 -16.84 7.80 -8.10
C SER A 157 -17.19 8.69 -6.90
N GLY A 158 -16.20 9.41 -6.37
CA GLY A 158 -16.42 10.39 -5.31
C GLY A 158 -17.32 11.51 -5.82
N HIS A 159 -18.62 11.34 -5.64
CA HIS A 159 -19.58 12.42 -5.58
C HIS A 159 -20.16 12.40 -4.17
N GLU A 160 -19.55 13.16 -3.27
CA GLU A 160 -20.28 13.62 -2.09
C GLU A 160 -21.30 14.68 -2.57
N PRO A 161 -22.61 14.52 -2.34
CA PRO A 161 -23.51 15.65 -2.32
C PRO A 161 -23.23 16.40 -1.00
N GLN A 162 -22.53 17.51 -1.15
CA GLN A 162 -22.64 18.63 -0.22
C GLN A 162 -24.13 19.04 -0.18
N GLU A 163 -24.78 19.00 0.99
CA GLU A 163 -25.67 20.07 1.48
C GLU A 163 -26.44 19.74 2.78
N ARG A 164 -26.16 20.58 3.80
CA ARG A 164 -27.08 21.23 4.76
C ARG A 164 -27.70 20.34 5.87
N ARG A 165 -27.79 20.78 7.13
CA ARG A 165 -28.28 22.10 7.59
C ARG A 165 -27.70 22.50 8.95
N GLN A 166 -27.35 23.78 9.03
CA GLN A 166 -27.52 24.60 10.23
C GLN A 166 -28.98 24.61 10.66
N ALA A 167 -29.22 24.44 11.96
CA ALA A 167 -30.27 25.13 12.71
C ALA A 167 -29.75 25.27 14.15
#